data_AF-A0A6P8I9S2-F1
#
_entry.id   AF-A0A6P8I9S2-F1
#
_cell.length_a   1.000
_cell.length_b   1.000
_cell.length_c   1.000
_cell.angle_alpha   90.00
_cell.angle_beta   90.00
_cell.angle_gamma   90.00
#
_symmetry.space_group_name_H-M   'P 1'
#
loop_
_entity.id
_entity.type
_entity.pdbx_description
1 polymer ?
#
loop_
_entity_poly.entity_id
_entity_poly.type
_entity_poly.pdbx_seq_one_letter_code
_entity_poly.pdbx_strand_id
1 'polypeptide(L)'
;MELEQGKNTEYWQDITMICKDELQKLRKQLHSEQLDRREGIHTAVHSDVASIFKGKTYTQLIALEKQIYSKISSGDAVDIGYWESLLQQLKIHMAKARLRERHQRMLREKLMQLRQEKSTMGNSSATASSESESESEKEEPPKEDQRKQDEPSTSTSWRDEPEEQETAVEDEAEDEAGEEASGSLFTEEELLEESYAAFEAGNYSPKLIKITDVDENLVIDPEEDWEKLLMLRQEVMSDGSSLLTKTLGLPTAMEQEEERKGMGPDEETFNIPVPLSQKKYIWEDKYRPRKPRFFNRVHTGYEWNKYNQTHYDSDNPPPKIVQGYKFNIFYPDLIEKTVAPEYYLDPCSDSKDFAILRFHAGPPYEDIAFKIVNREWEYSHRKGFRCQFHNNVFQLWFHFKRYRYRR
;
A
#
# COMPACT_ATOMS: atom_id res chain seq x y z
N MET A 1 -4.50 -3.85 -10.54
CA MET A 1 -4.53 -5.32 -10.44
C MET A 1 -4.16 -5.93 -11.81
N GLU A 2 -3.01 -5.57 -12.38
CA GLU A 2 -2.60 -6.04 -13.72
C GLU A 2 -1.35 -6.93 -13.68
N LEU A 3 -0.70 -7.06 -12.52
CA LEU A 3 0.58 -7.74 -12.37
C LEU A 3 0.53 -9.28 -12.54
N GLU A 4 -0.66 -9.92 -12.46
CA GLU A 4 -0.77 -11.40 -12.49
C GLU A 4 -2.03 -11.94 -13.22
N GLN A 5 -2.52 -11.24 -14.26
CA GLN A 5 -3.69 -11.67 -15.06
C GLN A 5 -4.95 -12.03 -14.23
N GLY A 6 -5.12 -11.41 -13.06
CA GLY A 6 -6.26 -11.68 -12.20
C GLY A 6 -6.19 -12.97 -11.36
N LYS A 7 -5.13 -13.79 -11.48
CA LYS A 7 -5.05 -15.09 -10.79
C LYS A 7 -5.09 -14.99 -9.26
N ASN A 8 -4.57 -13.90 -8.71
CA ASN A 8 -4.45 -13.69 -7.26
C ASN A 8 -5.33 -12.55 -6.74
N THR A 9 -6.36 -12.14 -7.48
CA THR A 9 -7.25 -11.02 -7.09
C THR A 9 -7.91 -11.24 -5.74
N GLU A 10 -8.43 -12.44 -5.50
CA GLU A 10 -9.11 -12.79 -4.24
C GLU A 10 -8.15 -12.66 -3.05
N TYR A 11 -6.89 -13.07 -3.22
CA TYR A 11 -5.86 -12.95 -2.18
C TYR A 11 -5.57 -11.48 -1.82
N TRP A 12 -5.37 -10.64 -2.84
CA TRP A 12 -5.11 -9.22 -2.62
C TRP A 12 -6.32 -8.49 -2.03
N GLN A 13 -7.54 -8.89 -2.41
CA GLN A 13 -8.78 -8.37 -1.84
C GLN A 13 -8.91 -8.77 -0.37
N ASP A 14 -8.66 -10.03 -0.04
CA ASP A 14 -8.74 -10.56 1.33
C ASP A 14 -7.70 -9.88 2.24
N ILE A 15 -6.46 -9.71 1.78
CA ILE A 15 -5.42 -8.97 2.53
C ILE A 15 -5.80 -7.50 2.70
N THR A 16 -6.28 -6.85 1.64
CA THR A 16 -6.69 -5.44 1.72
C THR A 16 -7.84 -5.27 2.72
N MET A 17 -8.79 -6.22 2.77
CA MET A 17 -9.88 -6.22 3.74
C MET A 17 -9.36 -6.33 5.17
N ILE A 18 -8.42 -7.25 5.43
CA ILE A 18 -7.79 -7.42 6.75
C ILE A 18 -7.03 -6.16 7.16
N CYS A 19 -6.19 -5.60 6.27
CA CYS A 19 -5.42 -4.39 6.57
C CYS A 19 -6.34 -3.19 6.87
N LYS A 20 -7.45 -3.04 6.14
CA LYS A 20 -8.43 -1.98 6.41
C LYS A 20 -9.11 -2.13 7.76
N ASP A 21 -9.44 -3.37 8.15
CA ASP A 21 -10.01 -3.66 9.46
C ASP A 21 -9.02 -3.37 10.60
N GLU A 22 -7.78 -3.85 10.50
CA GLU A 22 -6.76 -3.60 11.52
C GLU A 22 -6.47 -2.08 11.64
N LEU A 23 -6.43 -1.36 10.52
CA LEU A 23 -6.33 0.10 10.52
C LEU A 23 -7.51 0.78 11.25
N GLN A 24 -8.74 0.28 11.05
CA GLN A 24 -9.92 0.79 11.74
C GLN A 24 -9.86 0.53 13.25
N LYS A 25 -9.39 -0.65 13.68
CA LYS A 25 -9.19 -0.98 15.10
C LYS A 25 -8.16 -0.07 15.74
N LEU A 26 -7.01 0.12 15.11
CA LEU A 26 -5.95 1.01 15.62
C LEU A 26 -6.44 2.46 15.74
N ARG A 27 -7.19 2.95 14.74
CA ARG A 27 -7.81 4.28 14.80
C ARG A 27 -8.81 4.41 15.95
N LYS A 28 -9.61 3.37 16.21
CA LYS A 28 -10.56 3.34 17.33
C LYS A 28 -9.84 3.31 18.69
N GLN A 29 -8.78 2.52 18.83
CA GLN A 29 -7.96 2.48 20.04
C GLN A 29 -7.31 3.85 20.34
N LEU A 30 -6.82 4.54 19.31
CA LEU A 30 -6.24 5.88 19.45
C LEU A 30 -7.29 6.94 19.84
N HIS A 31 -8.56 6.73 19.46
CA HIS A 31 -9.67 7.60 19.84
C HIS A 31 -10.35 7.21 21.16
N SER A 32 -10.08 6.02 21.72
CA SER A 32 -10.77 5.54 22.93
C SER A 32 -10.20 6.11 24.23
N GLU A 33 -9.02 6.76 24.22
CA GLU A 33 -8.48 7.45 25.40
C GLU A 33 -9.31 8.66 25.86
N GLN A 34 -10.29 9.12 25.07
CA GLN A 34 -10.98 10.39 25.35
C GLN A 34 -12.47 10.27 25.76
N LEU A 35 -13.14 9.12 25.60
CA LEU A 35 -14.61 9.01 25.84
C LEU A 35 -15.06 7.60 26.31
N ASP A 36 -14.44 7.07 27.36
CA ASP A 36 -14.67 5.66 27.74
C ASP A 36 -15.67 5.50 28.90
N ARG A 37 -16.98 5.37 28.60
CA ARG A 37 -17.98 4.79 29.55
C ARG A 37 -19.17 4.06 28.89
N ARG A 38 -19.35 4.07 27.56
CA ARG A 38 -20.55 3.49 26.93
C ARG A 38 -20.31 2.24 26.07
N GLU A 39 -19.08 1.89 25.71
CA GLU A 39 -18.80 0.73 24.83
C GLU A 39 -18.38 -0.57 25.56
N GLY A 40 -18.09 -0.51 26.86
CA GLY A 40 -17.56 -1.66 27.62
C GLY A 40 -18.46 -2.91 27.71
N ILE A 41 -19.76 -2.79 27.40
CA ILE A 41 -20.67 -3.96 27.36
C ILE A 41 -20.55 -4.70 26.01
N HIS A 42 -20.20 -4.01 24.92
CA HIS A 42 -20.04 -4.62 23.60
C HIS A 42 -18.69 -5.36 23.46
N THR A 43 -17.63 -4.90 24.12
CA THR A 43 -16.27 -5.50 23.98
C THR A 43 -16.18 -6.93 24.51
N ALA A 44 -16.83 -7.25 25.64
CA ALA A 44 -16.88 -8.60 26.19
C ALA A 44 -17.58 -9.58 25.23
N VAL A 45 -18.73 -9.18 24.68
CA VAL A 45 -19.47 -9.98 23.69
C VAL A 45 -18.67 -10.13 22.39
N HIS A 46 -17.93 -9.10 21.96
CA HIS A 46 -17.04 -9.19 20.79
C HIS A 46 -15.88 -10.17 20.98
N SER A 47 -15.35 -10.32 22.20
CA SER A 47 -14.30 -11.29 22.52
C SER A 47 -14.82 -12.74 22.46
N ASP A 48 -15.99 -12.99 23.06
CA ASP A 48 -16.64 -14.31 23.02
C ASP A 48 -17.05 -14.69 21.60
N VAL A 49 -17.48 -13.72 20.80
CA VAL A 49 -17.76 -13.93 19.38
C VAL A 49 -16.48 -14.21 18.58
N ALA A 50 -15.36 -13.56 18.90
CA ALA A 50 -14.08 -13.81 18.26
C ALA A 50 -13.56 -15.23 18.56
N SER A 51 -13.79 -15.75 19.77
CA SER A 51 -13.46 -17.14 20.11
C SER A 51 -14.34 -18.12 19.34
N ILE A 52 -15.64 -17.83 19.16
CA ILE A 52 -16.56 -18.60 18.33
C ILE A 52 -16.11 -18.67 16.86
N PHE A 53 -15.40 -17.66 16.34
CA PHE A 53 -14.85 -17.67 14.98
C PHE A 53 -13.42 -18.20 14.87
N LYS A 54 -12.75 -18.46 15.99
CA LYS A 54 -11.40 -19.06 16.01
C LYS A 54 -11.53 -20.56 15.68
N GLY A 55 -10.63 -21.09 14.85
CA GLY A 55 -10.60 -22.52 14.48
C GLY A 55 -11.64 -22.99 13.44
N LYS A 56 -12.61 -22.16 13.04
CA LYS A 56 -13.62 -22.55 12.03
C LYS A 56 -13.09 -22.48 10.59
N THR A 57 -13.52 -23.43 9.76
CA THR A 57 -13.18 -23.46 8.33
C THR A 57 -14.00 -22.46 7.53
N TYR A 58 -13.55 -22.11 6.32
CA TYR A 58 -14.26 -21.17 5.46
C TYR A 58 -15.71 -21.63 5.16
N THR A 59 -15.92 -22.93 4.98
CA THR A 59 -17.25 -23.51 4.72
C THR A 59 -18.20 -23.39 5.90
N GLN A 60 -17.70 -23.56 7.13
CA GLN A 60 -18.47 -23.37 8.35
C GLN A 60 -18.84 -21.89 8.56
N LEU A 61 -17.94 -20.97 8.22
CA LEU A 61 -18.21 -19.53 8.31
C LEU A 61 -19.30 -19.08 7.31
N ILE A 62 -19.36 -19.66 6.11
CA ILE A 62 -20.47 -19.43 5.15
C ILE A 62 -21.81 -19.91 5.72
N ALA A 63 -21.83 -21.05 6.41
CA ALA A 63 -23.05 -21.55 7.03
C ALA A 63 -23.55 -20.61 8.13
N LEU A 64 -22.65 -20.05 8.93
CA LEU A 64 -22.96 -19.03 9.93
C LEU A 64 -23.44 -17.72 9.29
N GLU A 65 -22.83 -17.31 8.17
CA GLU A 65 -23.27 -16.13 7.41
C GLU A 65 -24.75 -16.27 7.00
N LYS A 66 -25.13 -17.44 6.45
CA LYS A 66 -26.52 -17.73 6.07
C LYS A 66 -27.48 -17.72 7.26
N GLN A 67 -27.05 -18.22 8.41
CA GLN A 67 -27.86 -18.20 9.63
C GLN A 67 -28.07 -16.78 10.15
N ILE A 68 -27.03 -15.95 10.12
CA ILE A 68 -27.10 -14.53 10.52
C ILE A 68 -28.03 -13.76 9.57
N TYR A 69 -27.90 -13.93 8.24
CA TYR A 69 -28.82 -13.28 7.29
C TYR A 69 -30.27 -13.71 7.46
N SER A 70 -30.51 -15.00 7.77
CA SER A 70 -31.86 -15.51 8.06
C SER A 70 -32.45 -14.83 9.30
N LYS A 71 -31.63 -14.64 10.36
CA LYS A 71 -32.03 -13.96 11.61
C LYS A 71 -32.28 -12.46 11.44
N ILE A 72 -31.50 -11.78 10.60
CA ILE A 72 -31.73 -10.37 10.25
C ILE A 72 -33.01 -10.23 9.40
N SER A 73 -33.19 -11.13 8.42
CA SER A 73 -34.34 -11.08 7.49
C SER A 73 -35.66 -11.50 8.14
N SER A 74 -35.62 -12.31 9.20
CA SER A 74 -36.81 -12.72 9.94
C SER A 74 -37.39 -11.61 10.84
N GLY A 75 -36.71 -10.46 10.97
CA GLY A 75 -37.17 -9.33 11.78
C GLY A 75 -37.19 -9.59 13.29
N ASP A 76 -36.61 -10.71 13.74
CA ASP A 76 -36.55 -11.18 15.14
C ASP A 76 -35.25 -10.72 15.84
N ALA A 77 -34.50 -9.83 15.17
CA ALA A 77 -33.24 -9.28 15.64
C ALA A 77 -33.51 -8.08 16.56
N VAL A 78 -33.40 -8.30 17.87
CA VAL A 78 -33.56 -7.26 18.91
C VAL A 78 -32.56 -6.10 18.73
N ASP A 79 -31.37 -6.37 18.20
CA ASP A 79 -30.34 -5.37 17.93
C ASP A 79 -29.75 -5.54 16.53
N ILE A 80 -30.31 -4.82 15.56
CA ILE A 80 -29.85 -4.82 14.16
C ILE A 80 -28.40 -4.34 14.05
N GLY A 81 -27.99 -3.37 14.86
CA GLY A 81 -26.62 -2.83 14.85
C GLY A 81 -25.59 -3.86 15.33
N TYR A 82 -25.95 -4.67 16.33
CA TYR A 82 -25.12 -5.81 16.75
C TYR A 82 -24.93 -6.81 15.60
N TRP A 83 -26.00 -7.24 14.93
CA TRP A 83 -25.90 -8.20 13.84
C TRP A 83 -25.16 -7.66 12.60
N GLU A 84 -25.26 -6.36 12.32
CA GLU A 84 -24.48 -5.70 11.28
C GLU A 84 -22.98 -5.66 11.62
N SER A 85 -22.63 -5.32 12.87
CA SER A 85 -21.24 -5.33 13.34
C SER A 85 -20.65 -6.76 13.34
N LEU A 86 -21.47 -7.76 13.69
CA LEU A 86 -21.12 -9.17 13.66
C LEU A 86 -20.85 -9.64 12.23
N LEU A 87 -21.69 -9.24 11.28
CA LEU A 87 -21.54 -9.57 9.88
C LEU A 87 -20.26 -8.95 9.29
N GLN A 88 -19.92 -7.73 9.70
CA GLN A 88 -18.65 -7.10 9.33
C GLN A 88 -17.46 -7.91 9.86
N GLN A 89 -17.48 -8.29 11.15
CA GLN A 89 -16.45 -9.12 11.78
C GLN A 89 -16.32 -10.50 11.12
N LEU A 90 -17.46 -11.12 10.76
CA LEU A 90 -17.49 -12.42 10.08
C LEU A 90 -16.79 -12.35 8.71
N LYS A 91 -17.03 -11.31 7.91
CA LYS A 91 -16.37 -11.13 6.61
C LYS A 91 -14.84 -11.08 6.74
N ILE A 92 -14.34 -10.45 7.80
CA ILE A 92 -12.90 -10.39 8.09
C ILE A 92 -12.36 -11.76 8.48
N HIS A 93 -13.08 -12.50 9.34
CA HIS A 93 -12.70 -13.86 9.70
C HIS A 93 -12.74 -14.83 8.50
N MET A 94 -13.70 -14.65 7.59
CA MET A 94 -13.76 -15.40 6.33
C MET A 94 -12.56 -15.11 5.43
N ALA A 95 -12.15 -13.84 5.30
CA ALA A 95 -10.94 -13.46 4.58
C ALA A 95 -9.69 -14.08 5.22
N LYS A 96 -9.56 -14.04 6.57
CA LYS A 96 -8.47 -14.69 7.31
C LYS A 96 -8.46 -16.21 7.10
N ALA A 97 -9.62 -16.87 7.13
CA ALA A 97 -9.73 -18.31 6.90
C ALA A 97 -9.35 -18.70 5.47
N ARG A 98 -9.84 -17.95 4.46
CA ARG A 98 -9.50 -18.18 3.05
C ARG A 98 -8.00 -18.02 2.79
N LEU A 99 -7.38 -17.03 3.44
CA LEU A 99 -5.94 -16.80 3.35
C LEU A 99 -5.14 -17.97 3.94
N ARG A 100 -5.56 -18.49 5.10
CA ARG A 100 -4.93 -19.68 5.72
C ARG A 100 -5.08 -20.93 4.85
N GLU A 101 -6.28 -21.22 4.35
CA GLU A 101 -6.52 -22.37 3.47
C GLU A 101 -5.69 -22.29 2.18
N ARG A 102 -5.58 -21.09 1.61
CA ARG A 102 -4.73 -20.84 0.44
C ARG A 102 -3.25 -21.03 0.76
N HIS A 103 -2.78 -20.52 1.90
CA HIS A 103 -1.40 -20.71 2.34
C HIS A 103 -1.06 -22.20 2.54
N GLN A 104 -1.95 -22.94 3.20
CA GLN A 104 -1.81 -24.39 3.37
C GLN A 104 -1.76 -25.14 2.03
N ARG A 105 -2.56 -24.72 1.04
CA ARG A 105 -2.52 -25.31 -0.30
C ARG A 105 -1.18 -25.06 -1.00
N MET A 106 -0.69 -23.82 -0.97
CA MET A 106 0.60 -23.45 -1.56
C MET A 106 1.76 -24.21 -0.90
N LEU A 107 1.71 -24.38 0.43
CA LEU A 107 2.68 -25.19 1.16
C LEU A 107 2.66 -26.64 0.70
N ARG A 108 1.49 -27.26 0.57
CA ARG A 108 1.36 -28.64 0.05
C ARG A 108 1.91 -28.78 -1.37
N GLU A 109 1.60 -27.84 -2.26
CA GLU A 109 2.16 -27.83 -3.62
C GLU A 109 3.68 -27.70 -3.61
N LYS A 110 4.23 -26.81 -2.78
CA LYS A 110 5.68 -26.63 -2.68
C LYS A 110 6.37 -27.86 -2.09
N LEU A 111 5.78 -28.51 -1.09
CA LEU A 111 6.26 -29.78 -0.55
C LEU A 111 6.26 -30.90 -1.59
N MET A 112 5.21 -30.98 -2.41
CA MET A 112 5.15 -31.96 -3.50
C MET A 112 6.25 -31.72 -4.54
N GLN A 113 6.52 -30.46 -4.89
CA GLN A 113 7.62 -30.10 -5.79
C GLN A 113 8.98 -30.48 -5.20
N LEU A 114 9.23 -30.18 -3.92
CA LEU A 114 10.50 -30.52 -3.26
C LEU A 114 10.71 -32.03 -3.14
N ARG A 115 9.65 -32.81 -2.84
CA ARG A 115 9.72 -34.28 -2.87
C ARG A 115 10.04 -34.81 -4.26
N GLN A 116 9.47 -34.21 -5.30
CA GLN A 116 9.75 -34.57 -6.69
C GLN A 116 11.19 -34.23 -7.07
N GLU A 117 11.68 -33.05 -6.69
CA GLU A 117 13.06 -32.61 -6.92
C GLU A 117 14.08 -33.53 -6.23
N LYS A 118 13.85 -33.85 -4.95
CA LYS A 118 14.65 -34.83 -4.20
C LYS A 118 14.61 -36.23 -4.83
N SER A 119 13.46 -36.68 -5.34
CA SER A 119 13.34 -37.96 -6.06
C SER A 119 14.09 -37.97 -7.40
N THR A 120 14.04 -36.86 -8.16
CA THR A 120 14.79 -36.73 -9.42
C THR A 120 16.30 -36.63 -9.20
N MET A 121 16.73 -36.00 -8.10
CA MET A 121 18.14 -35.90 -7.72
C MET A 121 18.66 -37.24 -7.16
N GLY A 122 17.83 -38.00 -6.44
CA GLY A 122 18.13 -39.36 -5.99
C GLY A 122 18.23 -40.38 -7.13
N ASN A 123 17.38 -40.30 -8.15
CA ASN A 123 17.44 -41.19 -9.32
C ASN A 123 18.66 -40.94 -10.22
N SER A 124 19.24 -39.74 -10.18
CA SER A 124 20.47 -39.40 -10.91
C SER A 124 21.74 -39.94 -10.22
N SER A 125 21.66 -40.24 -8.91
CA SER A 125 22.76 -40.83 -8.14
C SER A 125 22.72 -42.37 -8.08
N ALA A 126 21.58 -43.00 -8.41
CA ALA A 126 21.43 -44.46 -8.34
C ALA A 126 21.94 -45.22 -9.58
N THR A 127 22.31 -44.53 -10.67
CA THR A 127 22.80 -45.17 -11.91
C THR A 127 24.33 -45.32 -11.97
N ALA A 128 25.06 -44.90 -10.93
CA ALA A 128 26.53 -44.93 -10.91
C ALA A 128 27.15 -45.92 -9.89
N SER A 129 26.34 -46.65 -9.12
CA SER A 129 26.85 -47.56 -8.08
C SER A 129 26.21 -48.94 -8.19
N SER A 130 26.49 -49.61 -9.30
CA SER A 130 26.23 -51.04 -9.50
C SER A 130 27.53 -51.67 -9.99
N GLU A 131 28.47 -51.92 -9.07
CA GLU A 131 29.50 -52.97 -9.14
C GLU A 131 30.43 -52.87 -7.92
N SER A 132 30.13 -53.65 -6.86
CA SER A 132 31.10 -54.46 -6.10
C SER A 132 30.47 -55.05 -4.82
N GLU A 133 30.33 -56.39 -4.83
CA GLU A 133 30.22 -57.34 -3.70
C GLU A 133 31.34 -57.09 -2.65
N SER A 134 31.35 -57.49 -1.36
CA SER A 134 30.66 -58.49 -0.52
C SER A 134 31.13 -58.35 0.96
N GLU A 135 30.34 -58.92 1.89
CA GLU A 135 30.67 -59.52 3.21
C GLU A 135 30.82 -58.69 4.52
N SER A 136 29.88 -58.98 5.45
CA SER A 136 30.01 -59.37 6.90
C SER A 136 30.89 -58.52 7.85
N GLU A 137 30.56 -58.20 9.11
CA GLU A 137 29.84 -58.93 10.17
C GLU A 137 29.54 -57.99 11.38
N LYS A 138 28.78 -58.50 12.37
CA LYS A 138 28.24 -57.84 13.59
C LYS A 138 29.29 -57.35 14.61
N GLU A 139 28.96 -56.31 15.40
CA GLU A 139 28.90 -56.28 16.88
C GLU A 139 28.87 -54.84 17.47
N GLU A 140 28.07 -54.65 18.53
CA GLU A 140 28.08 -53.56 19.52
C GLU A 140 28.44 -54.19 20.90
N PRO A 141 28.70 -53.44 22.00
CA PRO A 141 29.63 -52.31 22.27
C PRO A 141 30.54 -52.68 23.51
N PRO A 142 31.36 -51.80 24.17
CA PRO A 142 30.84 -50.85 25.19
C PRO A 142 31.70 -49.59 25.57
N LYS A 143 30.98 -48.64 26.20
CA LYS A 143 31.25 -47.59 27.22
C LYS A 143 32.65 -47.18 27.75
N GLU A 144 32.66 -45.88 28.09
CA GLU A 144 33.34 -45.13 29.19
C GLU A 144 34.85 -44.85 29.12
N ASP A 145 35.21 -43.55 29.17
CA ASP A 145 35.94 -43.03 30.34
C ASP A 145 35.92 -41.49 30.44
N GLN A 146 35.61 -41.00 31.64
CA GLN A 146 35.79 -39.61 32.07
C GLN A 146 37.20 -39.42 32.65
N ARG A 147 37.88 -38.31 32.37
CA ARG A 147 38.84 -37.72 33.31
C ARG A 147 39.00 -36.21 33.11
N LYS A 148 38.66 -35.49 34.20
CA LYS A 148 38.97 -34.10 34.59
C LYS A 148 40.49 -33.85 34.47
N GLN A 149 41.04 -32.64 34.23
CA GLN A 149 41.05 -31.38 35.00
C GLN A 149 42.09 -30.50 34.22
N ASP A 150 42.00 -29.18 34.02
CA ASP A 150 42.23 -28.11 35.00
C ASP A 150 41.94 -26.72 34.38
N GLU A 151 41.30 -25.86 35.17
CA GLU A 151 41.16 -24.40 35.04
C GLU A 151 42.32 -23.71 35.81
N PRO A 152 42.68 -22.43 35.53
CA PRO A 152 42.03 -21.35 36.29
C PRO A 152 41.87 -20.00 35.55
N SER A 153 40.62 -19.53 35.49
CA SER A 153 40.07 -18.24 35.97
C SER A 153 40.93 -16.95 36.08
N THR A 154 40.35 -15.84 35.60
CA THR A 154 40.38 -14.47 36.18
C THR A 154 39.15 -13.71 35.62
N SER A 155 37.98 -13.71 36.27
CA SER A 155 37.48 -12.84 37.36
C SER A 155 37.67 -11.32 37.16
N THR A 156 36.57 -10.57 36.98
CA THR A 156 36.25 -9.34 37.74
C THR A 156 34.73 -9.05 37.73
N SER A 157 34.06 -9.62 38.73
CA SER A 157 33.01 -9.11 39.66
C SER A 157 32.33 -7.74 39.40
N TRP A 158 31.01 -7.68 39.16
CA TRP A 158 29.82 -7.57 40.06
C TRP A 158 29.44 -6.17 40.57
N ARG A 159 28.17 -5.77 40.34
CA ARG A 159 27.33 -5.05 41.34
C ARG A 159 25.81 -5.16 41.03
N ASP A 160 25.08 -5.77 41.98
CA ASP A 160 23.62 -5.87 42.23
C ASP A 160 22.87 -4.51 42.29
N GLU A 161 21.54 -4.29 42.18
CA GLU A 161 20.22 -5.00 42.17
C GLU A 161 19.13 -3.90 41.90
N PRO A 162 17.77 -4.06 41.94
CA PRO A 162 16.84 -5.17 41.63
C PRO A 162 15.57 -4.74 40.79
N GLU A 163 14.61 -5.67 40.63
CA GLU A 163 13.15 -5.52 40.36
C GLU A 163 12.63 -5.20 38.93
N GLU A 164 11.98 -6.16 38.26
CA GLU A 164 10.51 -6.37 38.24
C GLU A 164 10.12 -7.59 37.36
N GLN A 165 9.09 -8.31 37.82
CA GLN A 165 8.53 -9.54 37.26
C GLN A 165 7.56 -9.23 36.10
N GLU A 166 7.73 -9.89 34.95
CA GLU A 166 6.62 -10.12 34.01
C GLU A 166 6.51 -11.61 33.69
N THR A 167 5.37 -12.16 34.08
CA THR A 167 4.94 -13.55 33.95
C THR A 167 4.56 -13.86 32.51
N ALA A 168 5.31 -14.74 31.84
CA ALA A 168 4.86 -15.42 30.63
C ALA A 168 3.92 -16.55 31.06
N VAL A 169 2.63 -16.41 30.75
CA VAL A 169 1.62 -17.45 30.97
C VAL A 169 1.72 -18.44 29.82
N GLU A 170 2.19 -19.63 30.16
CA GLU A 170 1.96 -20.88 29.43
C GLU A 170 0.46 -21.16 29.40
N ASP A 171 -0.09 -21.45 28.22
CA ASP A 171 -1.39 -22.12 28.10
C ASP A 171 -1.22 -23.29 27.12
N GLU A 172 -0.82 -24.42 27.69
CA GLU A 172 -1.14 -25.74 27.16
C GLU A 172 -2.63 -26.02 27.42
N ALA A 173 -3.38 -26.33 26.38
CA ALA A 173 -4.65 -27.02 26.51
C ALA A 173 -4.84 -27.97 25.33
N GLU A 174 -4.86 -29.24 25.67
CA GLU A 174 -5.17 -30.43 24.88
C GLU A 174 -6.55 -30.32 24.20
N ASP A 175 -6.66 -30.83 22.97
CA ASP A 175 -7.93 -31.32 22.44
C ASP A 175 -7.65 -32.58 21.60
N GLU A 176 -7.63 -33.73 22.29
CA GLU A 176 -7.89 -35.05 21.72
C GLU A 176 -9.40 -35.19 21.42
N ALA A 177 -9.80 -35.10 20.15
CA ALA A 177 -10.96 -35.81 19.60
C ALA A 177 -11.04 -35.63 18.08
N GLY A 178 -10.32 -36.47 17.33
CA GLY A 178 -10.43 -36.52 15.88
C GLY A 178 -9.26 -37.22 15.20
N GLU A 179 -8.82 -38.36 15.73
CA GLU A 179 -7.96 -39.29 15.02
C GLU A 179 -8.70 -39.79 13.77
N GLU A 180 -8.32 -39.23 12.62
CA GLU A 180 -7.94 -39.95 11.40
C GLU A 180 -7.97 -38.95 10.23
N ALA A 181 -6.80 -38.74 9.59
CA ALA A 181 -6.56 -37.96 8.36
C ALA A 181 -6.19 -36.46 8.48
N SER A 182 -5.36 -36.06 9.46
CA SER A 182 -4.63 -34.77 9.42
C SER A 182 -3.10 -34.94 9.38
N GLY A 183 -2.62 -35.82 8.51
CA GLY A 183 -1.19 -35.93 8.19
C GLY A 183 -0.78 -34.91 7.13
N SER A 184 -0.64 -33.63 7.50
CA SER A 184 0.12 -32.64 6.71
C SER A 184 0.29 -31.33 7.49
N LEU A 185 1.09 -31.38 8.54
CA LEU A 185 1.77 -30.22 9.10
C LEU A 185 3.26 -30.54 9.04
N PHE A 186 3.98 -29.83 8.19
CA PHE A 186 5.42 -29.70 8.33
C PHE A 186 5.62 -28.94 9.64
N THR A 187 6.30 -29.52 10.61
CA THR A 187 6.63 -28.81 11.85
C THR A 187 7.61 -27.68 11.51
N GLU A 188 7.55 -26.59 12.28
CA GLU A 188 8.49 -25.46 12.17
C GLU A 188 9.96 -25.92 12.16
N GLU A 189 10.23 -27.04 12.84
CA GLU A 189 11.51 -27.74 12.87
C GLU A 189 12.03 -28.17 11.50
N GLU A 190 11.22 -28.77 10.63
CA GLU A 190 11.71 -29.29 9.34
C GLU A 190 12.08 -28.12 8.39
N LEU A 191 11.47 -26.95 8.59
CA LEU A 191 11.76 -25.70 7.87
C LEU A 191 13.03 -25.04 8.39
N LEU A 192 13.22 -25.08 9.72
CA LEU A 192 14.46 -24.69 10.38
C LEU A 192 15.63 -25.57 9.93
N GLU A 193 15.44 -26.87 9.88
CA GLU A 193 16.47 -27.84 9.51
C GLU A 193 16.91 -27.67 8.05
N GLU A 194 15.99 -27.37 7.12
CA GLU A 194 16.34 -27.01 5.74
C GLU A 194 17.09 -25.67 5.66
N SER A 195 16.75 -24.70 6.52
CA SER A 195 17.47 -23.42 6.59
C SER A 195 18.90 -23.58 7.12
N TYR A 196 19.10 -24.51 8.08
CA TYR A 196 20.41 -24.87 8.59
C TYR A 196 21.22 -25.65 7.55
N ALA A 197 20.60 -26.60 6.83
CA ALA A 197 21.27 -27.31 5.75
C ALA A 197 21.68 -26.37 4.61
N ALA A 198 20.85 -25.38 4.25
CA ALA A 198 21.19 -24.35 3.28
C ALA A 198 22.32 -23.42 3.78
N PHE A 199 22.33 -23.10 5.08
CA PHE A 199 23.44 -22.41 5.73
C PHE A 199 24.73 -23.23 5.67
N GLU A 200 24.69 -24.52 5.95
CA GLU A 200 25.88 -25.39 5.92
C GLU A 200 26.41 -25.63 4.51
N ALA A 201 25.54 -25.64 3.49
CA ALA A 201 25.93 -25.84 2.10
C ALA A 201 26.68 -24.65 1.47
N GLY A 202 26.69 -23.47 2.09
CA GLY A 202 27.35 -22.28 1.50
C GLY A 202 27.58 -21.07 2.41
N ASN A 203 27.33 -21.19 3.72
CA ASN A 203 27.51 -20.17 4.77
C ASN A 203 26.94 -18.79 4.43
N TYR A 204 25.92 -18.71 3.57
CA TYR A 204 25.44 -17.49 2.91
C TYR A 204 26.56 -16.59 2.36
N SER A 205 27.72 -17.17 2.08
CA SER A 205 28.88 -16.44 1.62
C SER A 205 28.74 -16.21 0.11
N PRO A 206 28.91 -14.98 -0.37
CA PRO A 206 28.88 -14.70 -1.79
C PRO A 206 29.83 -15.64 -2.52
N LYS A 207 29.34 -16.33 -3.56
CA LYS A 207 30.20 -17.15 -4.41
C LYS A 207 31.19 -16.23 -5.11
N LEU A 208 32.48 -16.54 -5.03
CA LEU A 208 33.52 -15.74 -5.65
C LEU A 208 33.30 -15.71 -7.18
N ILE A 209 32.85 -14.58 -7.70
CA ILE A 209 32.65 -14.35 -9.13
C ILE A 209 34.01 -14.06 -9.76
N LYS A 210 34.31 -14.69 -10.89
CA LYS A 210 35.52 -14.38 -11.65
C LYS A 210 35.29 -13.09 -12.44
N ILE A 211 36.34 -12.28 -12.60
CA ILE A 211 36.29 -11.01 -13.34
C ILE A 211 35.77 -11.18 -14.78
N THR A 212 35.91 -12.37 -15.38
CA THR A 212 35.38 -12.71 -16.71
C THR A 212 33.87 -12.94 -16.77
N ASP A 213 33.25 -13.21 -15.62
CA ASP A 213 31.82 -13.54 -15.51
C ASP A 213 31.00 -12.31 -15.08
N VAL A 214 31.66 -11.16 -14.90
CA VAL A 214 31.03 -9.88 -14.59
C VAL A 214 30.61 -9.24 -15.91
N ASP A 215 29.32 -9.01 -16.07
CA ASP A 215 28.77 -8.25 -17.20
C ASP A 215 29.48 -6.90 -17.31
N GLU A 216 30.04 -6.58 -18.49
CA GLU A 216 30.82 -5.35 -18.73
C GLU A 216 30.03 -4.07 -18.39
N ASN A 217 28.69 -4.14 -18.44
CA ASN A 217 27.79 -3.04 -18.08
C ASN A 217 27.69 -2.75 -16.58
N LEU A 218 28.18 -3.64 -15.71
CA LEU A 218 28.22 -3.49 -14.25
C LEU A 218 29.58 -3.00 -13.75
N VAL A 219 30.59 -2.97 -14.62
CA VAL A 219 31.92 -2.46 -14.29
C VAL A 219 31.92 -0.96 -14.52
N ILE A 220 32.06 -0.20 -13.43
CA ILE A 220 32.16 1.26 -13.48
C ILE A 220 33.62 1.64 -13.23
N ASP A 221 34.17 2.51 -14.07
CA ASP A 221 35.51 3.06 -13.87
C ASP A 221 35.55 3.85 -12.55
N PRO A 222 36.48 3.55 -11.62
CA PRO A 222 36.60 4.27 -10.34
C PRO A 222 36.78 5.78 -10.49
N GLU A 223 37.41 6.26 -11.56
CA GLU A 223 37.57 7.71 -11.80
C GLU A 223 36.23 8.35 -12.19
N GLU A 224 35.46 7.71 -13.08
CA GLU A 224 34.12 8.19 -13.45
C GLU A 224 33.12 8.15 -12.29
N ASP A 225 33.18 7.11 -11.47
CA ASP A 225 32.32 7.00 -10.28
C ASP A 225 32.63 8.11 -9.29
N TRP A 226 33.91 8.42 -9.08
CA TRP A 226 34.36 9.50 -8.22
C TRP A 226 33.87 10.87 -8.70
N GLU A 227 33.96 11.13 -10.00
CA GLU A 227 33.46 12.37 -10.60
C GLU A 227 31.95 12.52 -10.47
N LYS A 228 31.19 11.44 -10.73
CA LYS A 228 29.73 11.40 -10.53
C LYS A 228 29.36 11.69 -9.08
N LEU A 229 30.07 11.07 -8.13
CA LEU A 229 29.91 11.30 -6.70
C LEU A 229 30.17 12.76 -6.32
N LEU A 230 31.24 13.35 -6.86
CA LEU A 230 31.59 14.74 -6.59
C LEU A 230 30.53 15.71 -7.12
N MET A 231 30.00 15.46 -8.32
CA MET A 231 28.91 16.25 -8.91
C MET A 231 27.62 16.15 -8.09
N LEU A 232 27.21 14.93 -7.72
CA LEU A 232 26.04 14.71 -6.86
C LEU A 232 26.18 15.41 -5.51
N ARG A 233 27.37 15.38 -4.91
CA ARG A 233 27.65 16.05 -3.63
C ARG A 233 27.60 17.58 -3.77
N GLN A 234 28.09 18.11 -4.89
CA GLN A 234 28.03 19.54 -5.19
C GLN A 234 26.58 19.99 -5.43
N GLU A 235 25.77 19.18 -6.13
CA GLU A 235 24.35 19.43 -6.36
C GLU A 235 23.56 19.44 -5.03
N VAL A 236 23.83 18.48 -4.14
CA VAL A 236 23.22 18.44 -2.79
C VAL A 236 23.67 19.62 -1.92
N MET A 237 24.91 20.09 -2.04
CA MET A 237 25.37 21.26 -1.28
C MET A 237 24.83 22.58 -1.84
N SER A 238 24.63 22.70 -3.16
CA SER A 238 24.03 23.88 -3.78
C SER A 238 22.52 23.95 -3.63
N ASP A 239 21.85 22.79 -3.63
CA ASP A 239 20.41 22.67 -3.81
C ASP A 239 19.76 21.86 -2.67
N GLY A 240 20.39 21.83 -1.49
CA GLY A 240 20.18 20.88 -0.36
C GLY A 240 18.78 20.72 0.24
N SER A 241 17.77 21.38 -0.33
CA SER A 241 16.36 21.16 -0.03
C SER A 241 15.62 20.37 -1.13
N SER A 242 16.07 20.47 -2.38
CA SER A 242 15.39 20.00 -3.60
C SER A 242 15.42 18.48 -3.76
N LEU A 243 16.55 17.83 -3.50
CA LEU A 243 16.69 16.38 -3.71
C LEU A 243 15.87 15.56 -2.69
N LEU A 244 15.80 16.03 -1.44
CA LEU A 244 15.04 15.40 -0.36
C LEU A 244 13.52 15.60 -0.55
N THR A 245 13.09 16.73 -1.13
CA THR A 245 11.69 16.93 -1.56
C THR A 245 11.34 16.10 -2.80
N LYS A 246 12.30 15.87 -3.71
CA LYS A 246 12.13 15.08 -4.94
C LYS A 246 12.04 13.57 -4.67
N THR A 247 12.72 13.05 -3.65
CA THR A 247 12.72 11.61 -3.30
C THR A 247 11.59 11.19 -2.38
N LEU A 248 11.21 12.03 -1.40
CA LEU A 248 10.17 11.70 -0.42
C LEU A 248 8.77 12.22 -0.80
N GLY A 249 8.63 12.88 -1.96
CA GLY A 249 7.33 13.43 -2.41
C GLY A 249 6.79 14.54 -1.51
N LEU A 250 7.62 15.14 -0.64
CA LEU A 250 7.17 16.25 0.20
C LEU A 250 6.77 17.45 -0.67
N PRO A 251 5.79 18.25 -0.22
CA PRO A 251 5.41 19.48 -0.90
C PRO A 251 6.64 20.36 -1.08
N THR A 252 6.93 20.73 -2.32
CA THR A 252 8.03 21.64 -2.65
C THR A 252 7.84 22.94 -1.87
N ALA A 253 8.89 23.68 -1.52
CA ALA A 253 8.77 25.01 -0.88
C ALA A 253 7.78 25.94 -1.64
N MET A 254 7.68 25.77 -2.96
CA MET A 254 6.72 26.49 -3.81
C MET A 254 5.26 26.06 -3.61
N GLU A 255 5.01 24.79 -3.33
CA GLU A 255 3.68 24.23 -3.04
C GLU A 255 3.25 24.64 -1.63
N GLN A 256 4.17 24.55 -0.66
CA GLN A 256 3.93 25.02 0.71
C GLN A 256 3.61 26.52 0.75
N GLU A 257 4.26 27.36 -0.08
CA GLU A 257 3.95 28.79 -0.13
C GLU A 257 2.56 29.07 -0.74
N GLU A 258 2.11 28.26 -1.70
CA GLU A 258 0.74 28.36 -2.21
C GLU A 258 -0.31 27.79 -1.24
N GLU A 259 0.02 26.77 -0.47
CA GLU A 259 -0.80 26.26 0.64
C GLU A 259 -0.90 27.30 1.77
N ARG A 260 0.24 27.93 2.11
CA ARG A 260 0.36 28.96 3.16
C ARG A 260 -0.34 30.27 2.80
N LYS A 261 -0.58 30.54 1.51
CA LYS A 261 -1.42 31.68 1.07
C LYS A 261 -2.86 31.63 1.60
N GLY A 262 -3.24 30.54 2.28
CA GLY A 262 -4.52 30.43 2.94
C GLY A 262 -5.64 30.13 1.95
N MET A 263 -6.64 29.40 2.42
CA MET A 263 -7.83 29.08 1.65
C MET A 263 -8.83 30.22 1.83
N GLY A 264 -9.36 30.76 0.73
CA GLY A 264 -10.50 31.66 0.81
C GLY A 264 -11.72 30.92 1.37
N PRO A 265 -12.69 31.63 2.00
CA PRO A 265 -13.89 30.98 2.58
C PRO A 265 -14.75 30.23 1.55
N ASP A 266 -14.61 30.57 0.27
CA ASP A 266 -15.34 30.04 -0.87
C ASP A 266 -14.45 29.19 -1.82
N GLU A 267 -13.27 28.77 -1.34
CA GLU A 267 -12.33 27.95 -2.11
C GLU A 267 -12.21 26.55 -1.50
N GLU A 268 -12.32 25.53 -2.34
CA GLU A 268 -12.15 24.12 -1.96
C GLU A 268 -11.04 23.49 -2.81
N THR A 269 -10.35 22.47 -2.30
CA THR A 269 -9.24 21.82 -3.01
C THR A 269 -9.79 20.90 -4.12
N PHE A 270 -9.20 20.94 -5.32
CA PHE A 270 -9.70 20.21 -6.49
C PHE A 270 -8.60 19.40 -7.21
N ASN A 271 -8.21 18.26 -6.64
CA ASN A 271 -7.02 17.51 -7.11
C ASN A 271 -7.32 16.18 -7.81
N ILE A 272 -8.46 16.03 -8.49
CA ILE A 272 -8.84 14.75 -9.14
C ILE A 272 -8.57 14.82 -10.66
N PRO A 273 -7.43 14.29 -11.15
CA PRO A 273 -7.15 14.22 -12.58
C PRO A 273 -7.99 13.12 -13.26
N VAL A 274 -8.35 13.34 -14.51
CA VAL A 274 -9.00 12.36 -15.38
C VAL A 274 -7.92 11.50 -16.03
N PRO A 275 -8.03 10.16 -16.00
CA PRO A 275 -7.09 9.30 -16.71
C PRO A 275 -7.19 9.56 -18.21
N LEU A 276 -6.12 10.08 -18.80
CA LEU A 276 -5.96 10.16 -20.25
C LEU A 276 -5.46 8.82 -20.77
N SER A 277 -5.87 8.44 -21.98
CA SER A 277 -5.32 7.29 -22.69
C SER A 277 -3.80 7.43 -22.78
N GLN A 278 -3.05 6.41 -22.34
CA GLN A 278 -1.60 6.39 -22.44
C GLN A 278 -1.17 6.58 -23.89
N LYS A 279 -0.63 7.76 -24.20
CA LYS A 279 0.01 8.05 -25.47
C LYS A 279 1.48 7.68 -25.34
N LYS A 280 1.98 6.84 -26.25
CA LYS A 280 3.40 6.57 -26.38
C LYS A 280 4.08 7.81 -26.97
N TYR A 281 4.88 8.52 -26.19
CA TYR A 281 5.60 9.69 -26.66
C TYR A 281 6.89 9.30 -27.38
N ILE A 282 7.24 10.04 -28.45
CA ILE A 282 8.45 9.80 -29.25
C ILE A 282 9.73 10.04 -28.41
N TRP A 283 9.62 10.82 -27.33
CA TRP A 283 10.73 11.22 -26.46
C TRP A 283 10.92 10.33 -25.22
N GLU A 284 10.06 9.31 -25.01
CA GLU A 284 10.10 8.44 -23.82
C GLU A 284 11.46 7.76 -23.62
N ASP A 285 12.13 7.40 -24.71
CA ASP A 285 13.45 6.75 -24.68
C ASP A 285 14.57 7.69 -24.21
N LYS A 286 14.39 9.00 -24.42
CA LYS A 286 15.40 10.02 -24.07
C LYS A 286 15.17 10.61 -22.68
N TYR A 287 13.91 10.71 -22.26
CA TYR A 287 13.54 11.31 -20.98
C TYR A 287 12.47 10.47 -20.29
N ARG A 288 12.68 10.15 -19.01
CA ARG A 288 11.68 9.44 -18.20
C ARG A 288 10.41 10.29 -18.07
N PRO A 289 9.24 9.82 -18.57
CA PRO A 289 7.97 10.55 -18.44
C PRO A 289 7.58 10.76 -16.98
N ARG A 290 7.08 11.97 -16.67
CA ARG A 290 6.65 12.33 -15.32
C ARG A 290 5.32 13.08 -15.36
N LYS A 291 4.50 12.89 -14.33
CA LYS A 291 3.32 13.73 -14.15
C LYS A 291 3.71 15.03 -13.44
N PRO A 292 3.24 16.19 -13.92
CA PRO A 292 3.46 17.46 -13.23
C PRO A 292 2.74 17.47 -11.88
N ARG A 293 3.29 18.22 -10.93
CA ARG A 293 2.61 18.50 -9.66
C ARG A 293 1.59 19.60 -9.91
N PHE A 294 0.48 19.60 -9.18
CA PHE A 294 -0.54 20.65 -9.31
C PHE A 294 -1.23 20.89 -7.98
N PHE A 295 -1.62 22.15 -7.78
CA PHE A 295 -2.40 22.57 -6.63
C PHE A 295 -3.58 23.41 -7.12
N ASN A 296 -4.71 22.73 -7.26
CA ASN A 296 -5.90 23.29 -7.89
C ASN A 296 -6.95 23.64 -6.83
N ARG A 297 -7.65 24.75 -7.04
CA ARG A 297 -8.78 25.17 -6.21
C ARG A 297 -10.03 25.33 -7.05
N VAL A 298 -11.15 24.86 -6.54
CA VAL A 298 -12.49 25.13 -7.09
C VAL A 298 -13.15 26.23 -6.27
N HIS A 299 -13.66 27.25 -6.95
CA HIS A 299 -14.40 28.32 -6.30
C HIS A 299 -15.87 27.97 -6.29
N THR A 300 -16.41 27.67 -5.11
CA THR A 300 -17.82 27.30 -4.91
C THR A 300 -18.54 28.48 -4.25
N GLY A 301 -19.78 28.74 -4.66
CA GLY A 301 -20.51 29.84 -4.04
C GLY A 301 -22.00 29.80 -4.33
N TYR A 302 -22.73 30.68 -3.65
CA TYR A 302 -24.19 30.76 -3.73
C TYR A 302 -24.63 31.66 -4.88
N GLU A 303 -25.62 31.20 -5.64
CA GLU A 303 -26.27 32.04 -6.65
C GLU A 303 -27.68 32.43 -6.20
N TRP A 304 -27.82 33.67 -5.70
CA TRP A 304 -29.11 34.23 -5.30
C TRP A 304 -29.94 34.71 -6.50
N ASN A 305 -30.39 33.76 -7.34
CA ASN A 305 -31.34 34.06 -8.40
C ASN A 305 -32.76 34.30 -7.82
N LYS A 306 -33.70 34.80 -8.62
CA LYS A 306 -35.07 35.11 -8.17
C LYS A 306 -35.81 33.89 -7.59
N TYR A 307 -35.48 32.69 -8.04
CA TYR A 307 -36.04 31.43 -7.55
C TYR A 307 -35.41 31.01 -6.21
N ASN A 308 -34.10 31.15 -6.08
CA ASN A 308 -33.38 30.82 -4.86
C ASN A 308 -33.74 31.79 -3.73
N GLN A 309 -33.97 33.07 -4.06
CA GLN A 309 -34.46 34.07 -3.12
C GLN A 309 -35.86 33.76 -2.54
N THR A 310 -36.65 32.89 -3.17
CA THR A 310 -37.99 32.52 -2.68
C THR A 310 -38.01 31.21 -1.89
N HIS A 311 -36.95 30.40 -1.98
CA HIS A 311 -36.89 29.05 -1.39
C HIS A 311 -35.78 28.88 -0.36
N TYR A 312 -34.82 29.80 -0.31
CA TYR A 312 -33.66 29.77 0.57
C TYR A 312 -33.52 31.10 1.27
N ASP A 313 -33.02 31.05 2.50
CA ASP A 313 -32.80 32.21 3.36
C ASP A 313 -31.35 32.24 3.85
N SER A 314 -30.96 33.28 4.59
CA SER A 314 -29.59 33.41 5.12
C SER A 314 -29.17 32.22 5.99
N ASP A 315 -30.12 31.64 6.73
CA ASP A 315 -29.88 30.52 7.65
C ASP A 315 -29.97 29.15 6.95
N ASN A 316 -30.55 29.10 5.75
CA ASN A 316 -30.60 27.91 4.91
C ASN A 316 -30.28 28.31 3.46
N PRO A 317 -29.00 28.56 3.14
CA PRO A 317 -28.60 29.06 1.83
C PRO A 317 -28.81 27.99 0.74
N PRO A 318 -28.93 28.40 -0.53
CA PRO A 318 -29.07 27.46 -1.64
C PRO A 318 -27.85 26.54 -1.75
N PRO A 319 -27.95 25.40 -2.47
CA PRO A 319 -26.79 24.57 -2.76
C PRO A 319 -25.67 25.37 -3.44
N LYS A 320 -24.43 25.18 -2.99
CA LYS A 320 -23.27 25.83 -3.60
C LYS A 320 -23.11 25.34 -5.04
N ILE A 321 -22.84 26.26 -5.95
CA ILE A 321 -22.52 25.94 -7.35
C ILE A 321 -21.08 26.33 -7.64
N VAL A 322 -20.47 25.65 -8.61
CA VAL A 322 -19.12 26.01 -9.07
C VAL A 322 -19.17 27.32 -9.84
N GLN A 323 -18.45 28.32 -9.34
CA GLN A 323 -18.36 29.67 -9.93
C GLN A 323 -17.08 29.87 -10.75
N GLY A 324 -16.06 29.04 -10.55
CA GLY A 324 -14.79 29.13 -11.26
C GLY A 324 -13.77 28.11 -10.78
N TYR A 325 -12.62 28.10 -11.45
CA TYR A 325 -11.49 27.24 -11.13
C TYR A 325 -10.19 28.03 -11.11
N LYS A 326 -9.27 27.60 -10.27
CA LYS A 326 -7.89 28.09 -10.19
C LYS A 326 -6.96 26.90 -10.31
N PHE A 327 -6.33 26.75 -11.48
CA PHE A 327 -5.32 25.74 -11.72
C PHE A 327 -3.94 26.34 -11.52
N ASN A 328 -3.12 25.70 -10.70
CA ASN A 328 -1.70 25.98 -10.58
C ASN A 328 -0.94 24.69 -10.83
N ILE A 329 -0.24 24.60 -11.96
CA ILE A 329 0.47 23.40 -12.39
C ILE A 329 1.97 23.71 -12.42
N PHE A 330 2.75 22.88 -11.75
CA PHE A 330 4.18 23.07 -11.53
C PHE A 330 4.97 22.19 -12.51
N TYR A 331 5.86 22.84 -13.26
CA TYR A 331 6.74 22.26 -14.27
C TYR A 331 8.24 22.56 -14.01
N PRO A 332 8.79 22.28 -12.81
CA PRO A 332 10.16 22.66 -12.44
C PRO A 332 11.24 22.09 -13.36
N ASP A 333 11.04 20.88 -13.89
CA ASP A 333 12.01 20.13 -14.70
C ASP A 333 11.72 20.27 -16.21
N LEU A 334 11.03 21.34 -16.66
CA LEU A 334 10.73 21.53 -18.08
C LEU A 334 12.04 21.78 -18.86
N ILE A 335 12.25 21.02 -19.92
CA ILE A 335 13.47 21.13 -20.75
C ILE A 335 13.46 22.48 -21.47
N GLU A 336 12.36 22.80 -22.13
CA GLU A 336 12.17 24.04 -22.88
C GLU A 336 11.43 25.07 -22.04
N LYS A 337 12.12 25.70 -21.08
CA LYS A 337 11.54 26.74 -20.21
C LYS A 337 11.00 27.97 -20.95
N THR A 338 11.37 28.14 -22.22
CA THR A 338 10.92 29.24 -23.09
C THR A 338 9.53 29.00 -23.70
N VAL A 339 9.10 27.73 -23.78
CA VAL A 339 7.79 27.36 -24.35
C VAL A 339 6.78 27.27 -23.21
N ALA A 340 5.69 28.03 -23.35
CA ALA A 340 4.62 28.00 -22.35
C ALA A 340 3.72 26.78 -22.57
N PRO A 341 3.27 26.11 -21.49
CA PRO A 341 2.28 25.05 -21.59
C PRO A 341 0.98 25.55 -22.23
N GLU A 342 0.38 24.70 -23.05
CA GLU A 342 -0.89 24.92 -23.73
C GLU A 342 -2.02 24.18 -23.02
N TYR A 343 -3.26 24.63 -23.22
CA TYR A 343 -4.44 23.94 -22.72
C TYR A 343 -5.49 23.80 -23.81
N TYR A 344 -6.29 22.74 -23.71
CA TYR A 344 -7.32 22.35 -24.65
C TYR A 344 -8.60 22.01 -23.89
N LEU A 345 -9.74 22.44 -24.43
CA LEU A 345 -11.05 22.16 -23.85
C LEU A 345 -11.80 21.21 -24.77
N ASP A 346 -11.85 19.93 -24.37
CA ASP A 346 -12.55 18.89 -25.10
C ASP A 346 -13.92 18.62 -24.45
N PRO A 347 -15.02 18.54 -25.22
CA PRO A 347 -16.33 18.20 -24.64
C PRO A 347 -16.32 16.76 -24.09
N CYS A 348 -16.91 16.55 -22.91
CA CYS A 348 -16.98 15.22 -22.29
C CYS A 348 -18.04 14.37 -22.99
N SER A 349 -17.71 13.12 -23.34
CA SER A 349 -18.64 12.16 -23.97
C SER A 349 -19.84 11.83 -23.09
N ASP A 350 -19.63 11.79 -21.77
CA ASP A 350 -20.60 11.26 -20.81
C ASP A 350 -21.72 12.25 -20.52
N SER A 351 -21.43 13.56 -20.61
CA SER A 351 -22.33 14.61 -20.15
C SER A 351 -21.99 15.96 -20.78
N LYS A 352 -22.99 16.65 -21.36
CA LYS A 352 -22.81 17.97 -22.00
C LYS A 352 -22.52 19.10 -21.00
N ASP A 353 -22.90 18.89 -19.74
CA ASP A 353 -22.68 19.86 -18.65
C ASP A 353 -21.23 19.90 -18.17
N PHE A 354 -20.39 18.96 -18.62
CA PHE A 354 -18.99 18.87 -18.24
C PHE A 354 -18.08 18.87 -19.48
N ALA A 355 -16.88 19.42 -19.31
CA ALA A 355 -15.82 19.44 -20.30
C ALA A 355 -14.53 18.93 -19.66
N ILE A 356 -13.63 18.42 -20.49
CA ILE A 356 -12.32 17.93 -20.09
C ILE A 356 -11.30 19.00 -20.48
N LEU A 357 -10.70 19.62 -19.47
CA LEU A 357 -9.63 20.59 -19.63
C LEU A 357 -8.29 19.85 -19.59
N ARG A 358 -7.62 19.74 -20.74
CA ARG A 358 -6.32 19.08 -20.91
C ARG A 358 -5.21 20.11 -20.96
N PHE A 359 -4.12 19.86 -20.24
CA PHE A 359 -2.89 20.67 -20.25
C PHE A 359 -1.76 19.89 -20.89
N HIS A 360 -1.01 20.56 -21.77
CA HIS A 360 0.12 20.04 -22.52
C HIS A 360 1.33 20.95 -22.31
N ALA A 361 2.42 20.43 -21.75
CA ALA A 361 3.63 21.23 -21.51
C ALA A 361 4.83 20.83 -22.38
N GLY A 362 4.83 19.60 -22.91
CA GLY A 362 5.97 19.02 -23.61
C GLY A 362 6.90 18.20 -22.70
N PRO A 363 8.01 17.68 -23.24
CA PRO A 363 8.91 16.76 -22.53
C PRO A 363 9.56 17.44 -21.31
N PRO A 364 9.72 16.74 -20.16
CA PRO A 364 9.44 15.33 -19.88
C PRO A 364 8.05 15.08 -19.26
N TYR A 365 7.13 16.04 -19.35
CA TYR A 365 5.85 15.97 -18.66
C TYR A 365 4.77 15.31 -19.50
N GLU A 366 4.02 14.41 -18.86
CA GLU A 366 2.80 13.84 -19.43
C GLU A 366 1.66 14.87 -19.41
N ASP A 367 0.78 14.77 -20.39
CA ASP A 367 -0.46 15.53 -20.43
C ASP A 367 -1.33 15.19 -19.21
N ILE A 368 -1.93 16.21 -18.59
CA ILE A 368 -2.90 16.05 -17.51
C ILE A 368 -4.24 16.61 -17.93
N ALA A 369 -5.33 16.05 -17.42
CA ALA A 369 -6.66 16.59 -17.68
C ALA A 369 -7.54 16.60 -16.45
N PHE A 370 -8.50 17.53 -16.43
CA PHE A 370 -9.45 17.69 -15.34
C PHE A 370 -10.87 17.82 -15.88
N LYS A 371 -11.82 17.18 -15.20
CA LYS A 371 -13.25 17.32 -15.52
C LYS A 371 -13.79 18.59 -14.87
N ILE A 372 -14.20 19.56 -15.68
CA ILE A 372 -14.74 20.84 -15.24
C ILE A 372 -16.16 21.05 -15.75
N VAL A 373 -16.89 21.98 -15.13
CA VAL A 373 -18.21 22.40 -15.62
C VAL A 373 -18.07 23.13 -16.98
N ASN A 374 -18.88 22.75 -17.95
CA ASN A 374 -18.91 23.34 -19.28
C ASN A 374 -19.81 24.59 -19.30
N ARG A 375 -19.26 25.73 -18.88
CA ARG A 375 -19.91 27.05 -18.93
C ARG A 375 -18.97 28.07 -19.55
N GLU A 376 -19.51 29.15 -20.09
CA GLU A 376 -18.70 30.22 -20.68
C GLU A 376 -17.80 30.89 -19.63
N TRP A 377 -16.53 31.07 -19.99
CA TRP A 377 -15.54 31.71 -19.13
C TRP A 377 -15.60 33.23 -19.26
N GLU A 378 -15.32 33.90 -18.14
CA GLU A 378 -15.15 35.34 -18.08
C GLU A 378 -13.67 35.70 -18.21
N TYR A 379 -13.26 36.14 -19.41
CA TYR A 379 -11.88 36.50 -19.75
C TYR A 379 -11.43 37.88 -19.22
N SER A 380 -12.18 38.49 -18.30
CA SER A 380 -11.87 39.83 -17.79
C SER A 380 -10.82 39.76 -16.69
N HIS A 381 -9.67 40.40 -16.90
CA HIS A 381 -8.59 40.48 -15.91
C HIS A 381 -9.05 41.16 -14.61
N ARG A 382 -9.98 42.13 -14.70
CA ARG A 382 -10.56 42.81 -13.52
C ARG A 382 -11.39 41.88 -12.64
N LYS A 383 -11.84 40.75 -13.19
CA LYS A 383 -12.63 39.73 -12.49
C LYS A 383 -11.82 38.47 -12.18
N GLY A 384 -10.49 38.57 -12.21
CA GLY A 384 -9.61 37.50 -11.75
C GLY A 384 -9.22 36.48 -12.83
N PHE A 385 -9.51 36.73 -14.11
CA PHE A 385 -8.95 35.91 -15.18
C PHE A 385 -7.42 36.04 -15.20
N ARG A 386 -6.73 34.90 -15.22
CA ARG A 386 -5.27 34.81 -15.31
C ARG A 386 -4.90 33.60 -16.16
N CYS A 387 -4.04 33.80 -17.14
CA CYS A 387 -3.45 32.72 -17.93
C CYS A 387 -1.99 33.11 -18.18
N GLN A 388 -1.08 32.62 -17.34
CA GLN A 388 0.34 32.99 -17.41
C GLN A 388 1.24 31.82 -17.00
N PHE A 389 2.41 31.74 -17.62
CA PHE A 389 3.48 30.82 -17.25
C PHE A 389 4.66 31.63 -16.71
N HIS A 390 4.99 31.46 -15.43
CA HIS A 390 6.10 32.16 -14.79
C HIS A 390 6.70 31.31 -13.67
N ASN A 391 8.03 31.35 -13.50
CA ASN A 391 8.77 30.57 -12.51
C ASN A 391 8.43 29.07 -12.54
N ASN A 392 8.32 28.49 -13.74
CA ASN A 392 7.93 27.10 -13.93
C ASN A 392 6.53 26.75 -13.40
N VAL A 393 5.65 27.74 -13.20
CA VAL A 393 4.27 27.54 -12.78
C VAL A 393 3.33 28.08 -13.83
N PHE A 394 2.46 27.21 -14.30
CA PHE A 394 1.35 27.54 -15.16
C PHE A 394 0.13 27.87 -14.31
N GLN A 395 -0.30 29.13 -14.36
CA GLN A 395 -1.46 29.63 -13.63
C GLN A 395 -2.61 29.88 -14.62
N LEU A 396 -3.69 29.11 -14.49
CA LEU A 396 -4.93 29.31 -15.23
C LEU A 396 -6.08 29.49 -14.25
N TRP A 397 -6.51 30.74 -14.07
CA TRP A 397 -7.60 31.12 -13.19
C TRP A 397 -8.72 31.73 -14.03
N PHE A 398 -9.93 31.26 -13.80
CA PHE A 398 -11.10 31.81 -14.47
C PHE A 398 -12.35 31.63 -13.63
N HIS A 399 -13.29 32.54 -13.83
CA HIS A 399 -14.66 32.43 -13.33
C HIS A 399 -15.62 32.24 -14.50
N PHE A 400 -16.78 31.66 -14.23
CA PHE A 400 -17.84 31.54 -15.21
C PHE A 400 -18.60 32.87 -15.34
N LYS A 401 -19.02 33.20 -16.57
CA LYS A 401 -19.89 34.35 -16.81
C LYS A 401 -21.20 34.18 -16.05
N ARG A 402 -21.61 35.25 -15.38
CA ARG A 402 -22.91 35.34 -14.72
C ARG A 402 -23.90 36.03 -15.64
N TYR A 403 -24.90 35.29 -16.10
CA TYR A 403 -25.99 35.86 -16.87
C TYR A 403 -27.01 36.48 -15.93
N ARG A 404 -27.15 37.80 -15.98
CA ARG A 404 -28.27 38.48 -15.32
C ARG A 404 -29.47 38.42 -16.23
N TYR A 405 -30.49 37.67 -15.81
CA TYR A 405 -31.78 37.70 -16.47
C TYR A 405 -32.38 39.10 -16.32
N ARG A 406 -32.49 39.84 -17.43
CA ARG A 406 -33.28 41.08 -17.50
C ARG A 406 -34.68 40.70 -18.00
N ARG A 407 -35.70 41.06 -17.22
CA ARG A 407 -37.10 40.92 -17.62
C ARG A 407 -37.50 42.01 -18.59
#